data_AF-A0A951DTX1-F1
#
_entry.id   AF-A0A951DTX1-F1
#
_cell.length_a   1.000
_cell.length_b   1.000
_cell.length_c   1.000
_cell.angle_alpha   90.00
_cell.angle_beta   90.00
_cell.angle_gamma   90.00
#
_symmetry.space_group_name_H-M   'P 1'
#
loop_
_entity.id
_entity.type
_entity.pdbx_description
1 polymer ?
#
loop_
_entity_poly.entity_id
_entity_poly.type
_entity_poly.pdbx_seq_one_letter_code
_entity_poly.pdbx_strand_id
1 'polypeptide(L)'
;MDDTSLPIDERLPEILAALRHRTNAVIIAPTGAGKTTRVPLALLDEPWARDRRILLLEPRRLAARAAASRMAARLGEKVGGTVGLRMRLGSRISR
;
A
#
# COMPACT_ATOMS: atom_id res chain seq x y z
N MET A 1 -16.78 -1.28 -5.93
CA MET A 1 -16.84 -1.26 -7.41
C MET A 1 -15.75 -0.33 -7.90
N ASP A 2 -14.52 -0.84 -7.95
CA ASP A 2 -13.40 -0.19 -8.64
C ASP A 2 -12.42 -1.32 -9.01
N ASP A 3 -12.99 -2.27 -9.76
CA ASP A 3 -12.35 -3.53 -10.15
C ASP A 3 -11.72 -3.42 -11.55
N THR A 4 -11.13 -2.26 -11.82
CA THR A 4 -10.27 -2.10 -12.99
C THR A 4 -8.91 -2.67 -12.63
N SER A 5 -8.49 -3.71 -13.37
CA SER A 5 -7.12 -4.23 -13.29
C SER A 5 -6.12 -3.09 -13.53
N LEU A 6 -5.15 -2.95 -12.64
CA LEU A 6 -4.08 -1.97 -12.77
C LEU A 6 -2.81 -2.66 -13.31
N PRO A 7 -1.95 -1.96 -14.07
CA PRO A 7 -0.73 -2.54 -14.62
C PRO A 7 0.18 -3.24 -13.59
N ILE A 8 0.16 -2.81 -12.33
CA ILE A 8 0.95 -3.45 -11.27
C ILE A 8 0.41 -4.82 -10.86
N ASP A 9 -0.88 -5.11 -11.10
CA ASP A 9 -1.54 -6.32 -10.61
C ASP A 9 -0.90 -7.58 -11.25
N GLU A 10 -0.56 -7.52 -12.53
CA GLU A 10 0.18 -8.58 -13.26
C GLU A 10 1.62 -8.77 -12.75
N ARG A 11 2.19 -7.76 -12.09
CA ARG A 11 3.58 -7.77 -11.59
C ARG A 11 3.69 -8.09 -10.11
N LEU A 12 2.58 -8.15 -9.37
CA LEU A 12 2.60 -8.46 -7.94
C LEU A 12 3.32 -9.78 -7.62
N PRO A 13 3.10 -10.90 -8.34
CA PRO A 13 3.81 -12.15 -8.03
C PRO A 13 5.34 -12.01 -8.10
N GLU A 14 5.84 -11.28 -9.10
CA GLU A 14 7.27 -11.02 -9.28
C GLU A 14 7.83 -10.13 -8.16
N ILE A 15 7.11 -9.07 -7.79
CA ILE A 15 7.49 -8.15 -6.70
C ILE A 15 7.55 -8.90 -5.36
N LEU A 16 6.54 -9.71 -5.05
CA LEU A 16 6.48 -10.49 -3.82
C LEU A 16 7.60 -11.53 -3.77
N ALA A 17 7.85 -12.25 -4.87
CA ALA A 17 8.94 -13.20 -4.97
C ALA A 17 10.30 -12.53 -4.73
N ALA A 18 10.55 -11.36 -5.32
CA ALA A 18 11.80 -10.62 -5.11
C ALA A 18 12.01 -10.27 -3.64
N LEU A 19 10.98 -9.78 -2.95
CA LEU A 19 11.04 -9.39 -1.53
C LEU A 19 11.07 -10.57 -0.55
N ARG A 20 10.67 -11.78 -0.97
CA ARG A 20 10.89 -13.02 -0.20
C ARG A 20 12.36 -13.43 -0.18
N HIS A 21 13.11 -13.12 -1.24
CA HIS A 21 14.51 -13.56 -1.41
C HIS A 21 15.55 -12.46 -1.15
N ARG A 22 15.12 -11.20 -1.11
CA ARG A 22 15.96 -10.02 -0.92
C ARG A 22 15.27 -9.04 0.02
N THR A 23 16.05 -8.27 0.78
CA THR A 23 15.50 -7.29 1.72
C THR A 23 15.01 -6.00 1.05
N ASN A 24 15.41 -5.75 -0.20
CA ASN A 24 15.17 -4.50 -0.90
C ASN A 24 14.73 -4.76 -2.35
N ALA A 25 13.81 -3.94 -2.85
CA ALA A 25 13.40 -3.93 -4.26
C ALA A 25 13.16 -2.49 -4.73
N VAL A 26 13.45 -2.22 -6.01
CA VAL A 26 13.10 -0.94 -6.67
C VAL A 26 12.02 -1.23 -7.70
N ILE A 27 10.87 -0.56 -7.54
CA ILE A 27 9.73 -0.71 -8.45
C ILE A 27 9.64 0.54 -9.32
N ILE A 28 9.86 0.37 -10.62
CA ILE A 28 9.66 1.42 -11.62
C ILE A 28 8.36 1.14 -12.33
N ALA A 29 7.41 2.07 -12.23
CA ALA A 29 6.11 1.95 -12.89
C ALA A 29 5.58 3.35 -13.24
N PRO A 30 4.78 3.48 -14.33
CA PRO A 30 4.14 4.74 -14.69
C PRO A 30 3.25 5.29 -13.57
N THR A 31 3.02 6.61 -13.59
CA THR A 31 1.98 7.22 -12.73
C THR A 31 0.62 6.60 -13.04
N GLY A 32 -0.16 6.29 -12.00
CA GLY A 32 -1.45 5.61 -12.15
C GLY A 32 -1.38 4.09 -12.24
N ALA A 33 -0.18 3.48 -12.35
CA ALA A 33 -0.03 2.03 -12.44
C ALA A 33 -0.47 1.24 -11.20
N GLY A 34 -0.77 1.91 -10.08
CA GLY A 34 -1.24 1.28 -8.84
C GLY A 34 -0.16 1.00 -7.79
N LYS A 35 1.10 1.35 -8.04
CA LYS A 35 2.25 1.07 -7.14
C LYS A 35 2.01 1.43 -5.67
N THR A 36 1.40 2.58 -5.40
CA THR A 36 1.19 3.10 -4.04
C THR A 36 -0.03 2.47 -3.34
N THR A 37 -0.98 1.92 -4.11
CA THR A 37 -2.29 1.47 -3.59
C THR A 37 -2.52 -0.04 -3.68
N ARG A 38 -1.65 -0.77 -4.39
CA ARG A 38 -1.71 -2.24 -4.52
C ARG A 38 -0.57 -2.93 -3.79
N VAL A 39 0.67 -2.49 -4.05
CA VAL A 39 1.87 -3.15 -3.49
C VAL A 39 1.84 -3.22 -1.96
N PRO A 40 1.58 -2.13 -1.21
CA PRO A 40 1.56 -2.21 0.25
C PRO A 40 0.51 -3.17 0.79
N LEU A 41 -0.65 -3.27 0.13
CA LEU A 41 -1.71 -4.19 0.53
C LEU A 41 -1.32 -5.65 0.27
N ALA A 42 -0.74 -5.94 -0.90
CA ALA A 42 -0.25 -7.28 -1.22
C ALA A 42 0.85 -7.75 -0.26
N LEU A 43 1.67 -6.82 0.25
CA LEU A 43 2.70 -7.13 1.24
C LEU A 43 2.11 -7.46 2.63
N LEU A 44 0.87 -7.08 2.95
CA LEU A 44 0.26 -7.43 4.24
C LEU A 44 0.07 -8.94 4.41
N ASP A 45 -0.13 -9.66 3.30
CA ASP A 45 -0.36 -11.10 3.29
C ASP A 45 0.95 -11.92 3.31
N GLU A 46 2.11 -11.25 3.23
CA GLU A 46 3.40 -11.93 3.24
C GLU A 46 3.78 -12.46 4.64
N PRO A 47 4.32 -13.69 4.76
CA PRO A 47 4.66 -14.28 6.06
C PRO A 47 5.62 -13.43 6.91
N TRP A 48 6.55 -12.71 6.27
CA TRP A 48 7.54 -11.87 6.95
C TRP A 48 6.98 -10.50 7.39
N ALA A 49 5.80 -10.12 6.89
CA ALA A 49 5.09 -8.90 7.24
C ALA A 49 3.98 -9.13 8.28
N ARG A 50 3.60 -10.40 8.52
CA ARG A 50 2.62 -10.79 9.53
C ARG A 50 3.00 -10.22 10.90
N ASP A 51 2.00 -9.71 11.63
CA ASP A 51 2.12 -9.09 12.95
C ASP A 51 3.10 -7.91 13.02
N ARG A 52 3.46 -7.33 11.86
CA ARG A 52 4.31 -6.16 11.73
C ARG A 52 3.58 -5.04 11.03
N ARG A 53 4.15 -3.84 11.12
CA ARG A 53 3.61 -2.64 10.47
C ARG A 53 4.43 -2.29 9.24
N ILE A 54 3.74 -2.00 8.14
CA ILE A 54 4.34 -1.45 6.93
C ILE A 54 4.26 0.07 7.00
N LEU A 55 5.40 0.75 6.94
CA LEU A 55 5.47 2.20 6.87
C LEU A 55 5.54 2.65 5.40
N LEU A 56 4.49 3.32 4.92
CA LEU A 56 4.47 3.94 3.60
C LEU A 56 4.72 5.44 3.72
N LEU A 57 5.85 5.91 3.18
CA LEU A 57 6.21 7.32 3.15
C LEU A 57 5.73 7.97 1.86
N GLU A 58 5.01 9.08 1.96
CA GLU A 58 4.58 9.89 0.82
C GLU A 58 4.84 11.38 1.14
N PRO A 59 5.67 12.09 0.34
CA PRO A 59 6.06 13.47 0.63
C PRO A 59 4.92 14.47 0.51
N ARG A 60 3.88 14.15 -0.29
CA ARG A 60 2.78 15.08 -0.56
C ARG A 60 1.56 14.75 0.28
N ARG A 61 1.11 15.72 1.09
CA ARG A 61 -0.03 15.51 2.01
C ARG A 61 -1.29 15.01 1.32
N LEU A 62 -1.63 15.60 0.18
CA LEU A 62 -2.83 15.23 -0.57
C LEU A 62 -2.71 13.79 -1.11
N ALA A 63 -1.54 13.41 -1.60
CA ALA A 63 -1.28 12.06 -2.10
C ALA A 63 -1.34 11.03 -0.96
N ALA A 64 -0.80 11.34 0.23
CA ALA A 64 -0.86 10.46 1.40
C ALA A 64 -2.32 10.19 1.82
N ARG A 65 -3.14 11.24 1.91
CA ARG A 65 -4.57 11.12 2.19
C ARG A 65 -5.30 10.29 1.14
N ALA A 66 -5.06 10.58 -0.14
CA ALA A 66 -5.70 9.88 -1.25
C ALA A 66 -5.30 8.40 -1.30
N ALA A 67 -4.03 8.07 -1.03
CA ALA A 67 -3.54 6.70 -0.97
C ALA A 67 -4.19 5.92 0.19
N ALA A 68 -4.18 6.49 1.41
CA ALA A 68 -4.80 5.87 2.57
C ALA A 68 -6.30 5.61 2.36
N SER A 69 -7.03 6.60 1.85
CA SER A 69 -8.46 6.46 1.56
C SER A 69 -8.74 5.38 0.51
N ARG A 70 -7.96 5.31 -0.59
CA ARG A 70 -8.13 4.29 -1.61
C ARG A 70 -7.81 2.89 -1.10
N MET A 71 -6.75 2.74 -0.31
CA MET A 71 -6.38 1.43 0.26
C MET A 71 -7.43 0.96 1.28
N ALA A 72 -7.89 1.82 2.18
CA ALA A 72 -8.95 1.49 3.13
C ALA A 72 -10.26 1.09 2.42
N ALA A 73 -10.67 1.85 1.39
CA ALA A 73 -11.87 1.54 0.61
C ALA A 73 -11.79 0.16 -0.07
N ARG A 74 -10.60 -0.26 -0.51
CA ARG A 74 -10.38 -1.59 -1.11
C ARG A 74 -10.50 -2.73 -0.12
N LEU A 75 -10.15 -2.49 1.14
CA LEU A 75 -10.36 -3.42 2.23
C LEU A 75 -11.79 -3.37 2.80
N GLY A 76 -12.68 -2.53 2.23
CA GLY A 76 -14.04 -2.35 2.73
C GLY A 76 -14.12 -1.63 4.08
N GLU A 77 -13.07 -0.91 4.47
CA GLU A 77 -12.96 -0.23 5.77
C GLU A 77 -12.78 1.30 5.62
N LYS A 78 -12.78 1.99 6.77
CA LYS A 78 -12.41 3.41 6.85
C LYS A 78 -10.94 3.54 7.25
N VAL A 79 -10.28 4.62 6.80
CA VAL A 79 -8.93 4.98 7.27
C VAL A 79 -8.91 5.03 8.79
N GLY A 80 -7.95 4.34 9.40
CA GLY A 80 -7.84 4.08 10.83
C GLY A 80 -8.15 2.63 11.23
N GLY A 81 -8.63 1.80 10.30
CA GLY A 81 -8.71 0.34 10.45
C GLY A 81 -7.34 -0.32 10.28
N THR A 82 -7.20 -1.15 9.26
CA THR A 82 -5.92 -1.73 8.81
C THR A 82 -5.00 -0.66 8.25
N VAL A 83 -5.54 0.30 7.48
CA VAL A 83 -4.76 1.38 6.86
C VAL A 83 -4.86 2.67 7.68
N GLY A 84 -3.75 3.05 8.31
CA GLY A 84 -3.59 4.29 9.04
C GLY A 84 -3.03 5.44 8.19
N LEU A 85 -3.05 6.64 8.76
CA LEU A 85 -2.46 7.86 8.23
C LEU A 85 -1.96 8.74 9.38
N ARG A 86 -0.69 9.15 9.34
CA ARG A 86 -0.11 10.06 10.34
C ARG A 86 0.43 11.32 9.67
N MET A 87 0.00 12.49 10.12
CA MET A 87 0.42 13.79 9.59
C MET A 87 0.44 14.84 10.70
N ARG A 88 1.19 15.94 10.50
CA ARG A 88 1.33 17.02 11.49
C ARG A 88 -0.01 17.61 11.96
N LEU A 89 -1.01 17.71 11.08
CA LEU A 89 -2.31 18.33 11.36
C LEU A 89 -3.47 17.32 11.31
N GLY A 90 -3.20 16.04 11.58
CA GLY A 90 -4.23 15.01 11.65
C GLY A 90 -3.65 13.60 11.61
N SER A 91 -4.06 12.76 12.55
CA SER A 91 -3.67 11.35 12.61
C SER A 91 -4.91 10.46 12.75
N ARG A 92 -4.96 9.39 11.96
CA ARG A 92 -5.89 8.27 12.11
C ARG A 92 -5.04 7.01 12.08
N ILE A 93 -4.70 6.48 13.25
CA ILE A 93 -3.67 5.45 13.36
C ILE A 93 -4.36 4.09 13.25
N SER A 94 -3.83 3.21 12.39
CA SER A 94 -4.22 1.80 12.37
C SER A 94 -3.62 1.06 13.57
N ARG A 95 -4.33 0.05 14.06
CA ARG A 95 -3.88 -0.73 15.23
C ARG A 95 -2.65 -1.57 14.91
#